data_AF-A0A917YBQ8-F1
#
_entry.id   AF-A0A917YBQ8-F1
#
_cell.length_a   1.000
_cell.length_b   1.000
_cell.length_c   1.000
_cell.angle_alpha   90.00
_cell.angle_beta   90.00
_cell.angle_gamma   90.00
#
_symmetry.space_group_name_H-M   'P 1'
#
loop_
_entity.id
_entity.type
_entity.pdbx_description
1 polymer ?
#
loop_
_entity_poly.entity_id
_entity_poly.type
_entity_poly.pdbx_seq_one_letter_code
_entity_poly.pdbx_strand_id
1 'polypeptide(L)'
;MADHIAVSTSELREISRSVAKLKTHFEQAKDLVDSYDSEIGSGDVADALDDFADDWKKKRKQLCDGLEFLGKTAGEAAKAYDGLDQHLAQALLKSQSEKGGNGK
;
A
#
# COMPACT_ATOMS: atom_id res chain seq x y z
N MET A 1 9.32 2.19 30.70
CA MET A 1 9.62 1.63 29.36
C MET A 1 8.55 0.59 29.09
N ALA A 2 7.65 0.74 28.12
CA ALA A 2 7.81 1.39 26.84
C ALA A 2 6.51 2.13 26.45
N ASP A 3 6.67 3.29 25.82
CA ASP A 3 5.74 3.76 24.81
C ASP A 3 5.84 2.76 23.65
N HIS A 4 5.23 1.60 23.79
CA HIS A 4 5.19 0.64 22.69
C HIS A 4 4.26 1.23 21.65
N ILE A 5 4.85 1.64 20.53
CA ILE A 5 4.28 1.73 19.20
C ILE A 5 2.87 1.14 19.18
N ALA A 6 1.86 1.96 19.47
CA ALA A 6 0.46 1.61 19.27
C ALA A 6 0.16 1.74 17.77
N VAL A 7 1.02 1.17 16.93
CA VAL A 7 0.74 1.06 15.50
C VAL A 7 -0.21 -0.12 15.39
N SER A 8 -1.47 0.21 15.22
CA SER A 8 -2.50 -0.76 14.98
C SER A 8 -2.15 -1.52 13.69
N THR A 9 -1.80 -2.80 13.80
CA THR A 9 -1.48 -3.61 12.61
C THR A 9 -2.70 -3.77 11.70
N SER A 10 -3.91 -3.51 12.22
CA SER A 10 -5.13 -3.41 11.41
C SER A 10 -5.15 -2.13 10.56
N GLU A 11 -4.69 -0.99 11.08
CA GLU A 11 -4.57 0.28 10.33
C GLU A 11 -3.53 0.15 9.22
N LEU A 12 -2.37 -0.44 9.49
CA LEU A 12 -1.35 -0.69 8.46
C LEU A 12 -1.88 -1.56 7.32
N ARG A 13 -2.66 -2.60 7.66
CA ARG A 13 -3.33 -3.45 6.66
C ARG A 13 -4.42 -2.70 5.91
N GLU A 14 -5.12 -1.79 6.57
CA GLU A 14 -6.11 -0.94 5.92
C GLU A 14 -5.46 0.00 4.92
N ILE A 15 -4.37 0.68 5.30
CA ILE A 15 -3.57 1.50 4.40
C ILE A 15 -3.15 0.67 3.19
N SER A 16 -2.56 -0.51 3.43
CA SER A 16 -2.13 -1.43 2.36
C SER A 16 -3.25 -1.76 1.37
N ARG A 17 -4.46 -2.09 1.87
CA ARG A 17 -5.63 -2.37 1.02
C ARG A 17 -6.14 -1.13 0.29
N SER A 18 -6.21 0.01 0.98
CA SER A 18 -6.76 1.25 0.44
C SER A 18 -5.89 1.81 -0.69
N VAL A 19 -4.56 1.80 -0.52
CA VAL A 19 -3.65 2.26 -1.59
C VAL A 19 -3.63 1.27 -2.76
N ALA A 20 -3.79 -0.03 -2.51
CA ALA A 20 -3.94 -1.01 -3.59
C ALA A 20 -5.21 -0.77 -4.42
N LYS A 21 -6.36 -0.49 -3.79
CA LYS A 21 -7.59 -0.09 -4.49
C LYS A 21 -7.39 1.19 -5.28
N LEU A 22 -6.77 2.20 -4.68
CA LEU A 22 -6.52 3.48 -5.32
C LEU A 22 -5.64 3.30 -6.57
N LYS A 23 -4.58 2.47 -6.50
CA LYS A 23 -3.75 2.11 -7.64
C LYS A 23 -4.60 1.52 -8.77
N THR A 24 -5.48 0.56 -8.48
CA THR A 24 -6.37 -0.04 -9.48
C THR A 24 -7.26 1.00 -10.17
N HIS A 25 -7.82 1.95 -9.42
CA HIS A 25 -8.62 3.04 -10.01
C HIS A 25 -7.77 3.93 -10.96
N PHE A 26 -6.55 4.28 -10.58
CA PHE A 26 -5.64 5.04 -11.45
C PHE A 26 -5.14 4.24 -12.66
N GLU A 27 -5.03 2.91 -12.56
CA GLU A 27 -4.70 2.06 -13.70
C GLU A 27 -5.84 2.04 -14.73
N GLN A 28 -7.08 1.94 -14.28
CA GLN A 28 -8.28 1.94 -15.13
C GLN A 28 -8.53 3.29 -15.82
N ALA A 29 -8.18 4.41 -15.18
CA ALA A 29 -8.29 5.74 -15.77
C ALA A 29 -7.45 5.93 -17.06
N LYS A 30 -6.51 5.02 -17.36
CA LYS A 30 -5.73 4.99 -18.60
C LYS A 30 -6.60 4.90 -19.85
N ASP A 31 -7.62 4.04 -19.81
CA ASP A 31 -8.35 3.64 -21.00
C ASP A 31 -9.22 4.79 -21.56
N LEU A 32 -9.43 5.85 -20.78
CA LEU A 32 -10.27 6.99 -21.13
C LEU A 32 -9.52 8.08 -21.90
N VAL A 33 -8.19 8.19 -21.78
CA VAL A 33 -7.41 9.27 -22.44
C VAL A 33 -7.02 8.85 -23.86
N ASP A 34 -6.65 7.59 -24.06
CA ASP A 34 -6.27 7.04 -25.37
C ASP A 34 -7.43 7.07 -26.40
N SER A 35 -8.68 7.32 -25.98
CA SER A 35 -9.88 7.30 -26.86
C SER A 35 -10.21 8.62 -27.56
N TYR A 36 -9.54 9.74 -27.23
CA TYR A 36 -9.91 11.07 -27.75
C TYR A 36 -9.08 11.56 -28.95
N ASP A 37 -8.04 10.81 -29.35
CA ASP A 37 -7.07 11.22 -30.37
C ASP A 37 -7.69 11.38 -31.78
N SER A 38 -8.69 10.58 -32.12
CA SER A 38 -9.27 10.56 -33.47
C SER A 38 -10.30 11.66 -33.78
N GLU A 39 -10.72 12.47 -32.80
CA GLU A 39 -11.83 13.42 -32.97
C GLU A 39 -11.39 14.89 -33.11
N ILE A 40 -10.09 15.17 -33.12
CA ILE A 40 -9.56 16.55 -33.00
C ILE A 40 -9.11 17.10 -34.35
N GLY A 41 -9.86 18.10 -34.83
CA GLY A 41 -9.72 18.66 -36.19
C GLY A 41 -8.67 19.76 -36.38
N SER A 42 -7.89 20.13 -35.35
CA SER A 42 -6.85 21.17 -35.46
C SER A 42 -5.51 20.70 -34.89
N GLY A 43 -4.43 20.87 -35.65
CA GLY A 43 -3.08 20.38 -35.32
C GLY A 43 -2.56 20.85 -33.96
N ASP A 44 -2.61 22.15 -33.67
CA ASP A 44 -2.09 22.70 -32.40
C ASP A 44 -2.80 22.15 -31.15
N VAL A 45 -4.11 21.87 -31.25
CA VAL A 45 -4.90 21.30 -30.14
C VAL A 45 -4.63 19.80 -30.01
N ALA A 46 -4.44 19.10 -31.13
CA ALA A 46 -4.05 17.70 -31.13
C ALA A 46 -2.66 17.53 -30.48
N ASP A 47 -1.68 18.32 -30.88
CA ASP A 47 -0.32 18.29 -30.33
C ASP A 47 -0.32 18.57 -28.81
N ALA A 48 -1.06 19.60 -28.36
CA ALA A 48 -1.16 19.93 -26.94
C ALA A 48 -1.85 18.82 -26.11
N LEU A 49 -2.80 18.09 -26.71
CA LEU A 49 -3.49 16.99 -26.05
C LEU A 49 -2.66 15.71 -26.04
N ASP A 50 -1.85 15.47 -27.08
CA ASP A 50 -0.87 14.39 -27.10
C ASP A 50 0.17 14.61 -26.00
N ASP A 51 0.77 15.81 -25.92
CA ASP A 51 1.70 16.19 -24.85
C ASP A 51 1.10 15.98 -23.45
N PHE A 52 -0.16 16.41 -23.27
CA PHE A 52 -0.89 16.20 -22.01
C PHE A 52 -1.09 14.72 -21.70
N ALA A 53 -1.52 13.93 -22.68
CA ALA A 53 -1.77 12.49 -22.52
C ALA A 53 -0.48 11.75 -22.13
N ASP A 54 0.62 12.12 -22.76
CA ASP A 54 1.94 11.53 -22.53
C ASP A 54 2.48 11.85 -21.14
N ASP A 55 2.38 13.11 -20.71
CA ASP A 55 2.79 13.52 -19.37
C ASP A 55 1.87 12.97 -18.29
N TRP A 56 0.56 12.95 -18.53
CA TRP A 56 -0.40 12.29 -17.65
C TRP A 56 -0.05 10.81 -17.46
N LYS A 57 0.25 10.09 -18.54
CA LYS A 57 0.64 8.68 -18.51
C LYS A 57 1.92 8.47 -17.69
N LYS A 58 2.93 9.31 -17.85
CA LYS A 58 4.18 9.26 -17.07
C LYS A 58 3.92 9.50 -15.59
N LYS A 59 3.21 10.58 -15.24
CA LYS A 59 2.92 10.95 -13.85
C LYS A 59 2.03 9.94 -13.15
N ARG A 60 1.02 9.42 -13.83
CA ARG A 60 0.12 8.37 -13.34
C ARG A 60 0.88 7.07 -13.07
N LYS A 61 1.82 6.68 -13.95
CA LYS A 61 2.69 5.53 -13.69
C LYS A 61 3.51 5.71 -12.40
N GLN A 62 4.15 6.87 -12.25
CA GLN A 62 4.91 7.20 -11.03
C GLN A 62 4.04 7.14 -9.77
N LEU A 63 2.80 7.63 -9.85
CA LEU A 63 1.83 7.56 -8.76
C LEU A 63 1.48 6.11 -8.41
N CYS A 64 1.16 5.28 -9.42
CA CYS A 64 0.86 3.86 -9.21
C CYS A 64 2.03 3.10 -8.56
N ASP A 65 3.26 3.36 -9.01
CA ASP A 65 4.47 2.76 -8.44
C ASP A 65 4.64 3.16 -6.97
N GLY A 66 4.41 4.44 -6.64
CA GLY A 66 4.45 4.94 -5.27
C GLY A 66 3.39 4.33 -4.36
N LEU A 67 2.15 4.19 -4.85
CA LEU A 67 1.05 3.53 -4.12
C LEU A 67 1.36 2.05 -3.85
N GLU A 68 1.94 1.35 -4.83
CA GLU A 68 2.38 -0.03 -4.66
C GLU A 68 3.46 -0.16 -3.59
N PHE A 69 4.49 0.69 -3.67
CA PHE A 69 5.59 0.70 -2.70
C PHE A 69 5.08 0.94 -1.27
N LEU A 70 4.23 1.95 -1.09
CA LEU A 70 3.63 2.27 0.21
C LEU A 70 2.76 1.10 0.71
N GLY A 71 1.95 0.51 -0.16
CA GLY A 71 1.06 -0.60 0.20
C GLY A 71 1.82 -1.85 0.62
N LYS A 72 2.91 -2.19 -0.07
CA LYS A 72 3.82 -3.29 0.30
C LYS A 72 4.48 -3.03 1.64
N THR A 73 5.07 -1.84 1.80
CA THR A 73 5.77 -1.46 3.04
C THR A 73 4.84 -1.52 4.26
N ALA A 74 3.63 -0.97 4.15
CA ALA A 74 2.64 -1.03 5.23
C ALA A 74 2.22 -2.48 5.56
N GLY A 75 2.01 -3.30 4.53
CA GLY A 75 1.66 -4.71 4.70
C GLY A 75 2.78 -5.54 5.34
N GLU A 76 4.03 -5.28 4.98
CA GLU A 76 5.21 -5.91 5.58
C GLU A 76 5.41 -5.49 7.03
N ALA A 77 5.27 -4.20 7.34
CA ALA A 77 5.33 -3.69 8.70
C ALA A 77 4.27 -4.37 9.60
N ALA A 78 3.02 -4.50 9.12
CA ALA A 78 1.96 -5.17 9.86
C ALA A 78 2.29 -6.64 10.18
N LYS A 79 2.87 -7.37 9.21
CA LYS A 79 3.30 -8.76 9.40
C LYS A 79 4.43 -8.87 10.41
N ALA A 80 5.40 -7.96 10.35
CA ALA A 80 6.55 -7.95 11.26
C ALA A 80 6.12 -7.72 12.71
N TYR A 81 5.23 -6.75 12.95
CA TYR A 81 4.71 -6.46 14.29
C TYR A 81 3.87 -7.61 14.85
N ASP A 82 2.95 -8.18 14.07
CA ASP A 82 2.17 -9.35 14.52
C ASP A 82 3.08 -10.54 14.86
N GLY A 83 4.12 -10.78 14.05
CA GLY A 83 5.08 -11.84 14.32
C GLY A 83 5.84 -11.61 15.62
N LEU A 84 6.30 -10.39 15.86
CA LEU A 84 6.98 -10.01 17.11
C LEU A 84 6.07 -10.22 18.33
N ASP A 85 4.82 -9.77 18.26
CA ASP A 85 3.84 -9.92 19.34
C ASP A 85 3.51 -11.39 19.62
N GLN A 86 3.36 -12.21 18.57
CA GLN A 86 3.15 -13.66 18.72
C GLN A 86 4.34 -14.33 19.39
N HIS A 87 5.57 -14.01 18.99
CA HIS A 87 6.78 -14.56 19.61
C HIS A 87 6.90 -14.16 21.08
N LEU A 88 6.59 -12.90 21.40
CA LEU A 88 6.58 -12.41 22.78
C LEU A 88 5.52 -13.12 23.62
N ALA A 89 4.29 -13.25 23.12
CA ALA A 89 3.21 -13.93 23.81
C ALA A 89 3.54 -15.41 24.08
N GLN A 90 4.13 -16.11 23.11
CA GLN A 90 4.58 -17.50 23.27
C GLN A 90 5.68 -17.63 24.33
N ALA A 91 6.67 -16.74 24.32
CA ALA A 91 7.74 -16.74 25.32
C ALA A 91 7.21 -16.50 26.73
N LEU A 92 6.26 -15.56 26.88
CA LEU A 92 5.59 -15.29 28.15
C LEU A 92 4.79 -16.51 28.64
N LEU A 93 3.98 -17.13 27.77
CA LEU A 93 3.19 -18.31 28.11
C LEU A 93 4.08 -19.49 28.55
N LYS A 94 5.17 -19.72 27.82
CA LYS A 94 6.16 -20.76 28.16
C LYS A 94 6.77 -20.49 29.54
N SER A 95 7.21 -19.26 29.82
CA SER A 95 7.79 -18.90 31.11
C SER A 95 6.83 -19.08 32.30
N GLN A 96 5.52 -18.87 32.09
CA GLN A 96 4.50 -19.08 33.11
C GLN A 96 4.26 -20.57 33.36
N SER A 97 4.23 -21.40 32.30
CA SER A 97 4.08 -22.85 32.43
C SER A 97 5.24 -23.51 33.19
N GLU A 98 6.47 -23.01 33.02
CA GLU A 98 7.66 -23.50 33.73
C GLU A 98 7.62 -23.15 35.23
N LYS A 99 7.05 -21.99 35.60
CA LYS A 99 6.89 -21.60 37.01
C LYS A 99 5.80 -22.38 37.76
N GLY A 100 4.75 -22.85 37.07
CA GLY A 100 3.67 -23.63 37.68
C GLY A 100 4.00 -25.11 37.91
N GLY A 101 5.00 -25.65 37.23
CA GLY A 101 5.40 -27.06 37.32
C GLY A 101 6.32 -27.42 38.49
N ASN A 102 6.94 -26.45 39.16
CA ASN A 102 7.92 -26.69 40.22
C ASN A 102 7.33 -26.66 41.65
N GLY A 103 6.01 -26.76 41.79
CA GLY A 103 5.29 -26.85 43.06
C GLY A 103 4.58 -28.19 43.20
N LYS A 104 5.34 -29.27 43.40
CA LYS A 104 4.80 -30.57 43.83
C LYS A 104 5.80 -31.30 44.70
#